data_AF-A0A9W8NCS2-F1
#
_entry.id   AF-A0A9W8NCS2-F1
#
_cell.length_a   1.000
_cell.length_b   1.000
_cell.length_c   1.000
_cell.angle_alpha   90.00
_cell.angle_beta   90.00
_cell.angle_gamma   90.00
#
_symmetry.space_group_name_H-M   'P 1'
#
loop_
_entity.id
_entity.type
_entity.pdbx_description
1 polymer ?
#
loop_
_entity_poly.entity_id
_entity_poly.type
_entity_poly.pdbx_seq_one_letter_code
_entity_poly.pdbx_strand_id
1 'polypeptide(L)' 'MGATYHAWGHSLIVDPMAQVVVEAEEKEDIVSWELDGGKIEETRKGIPIYGQRRFDVYPDVNEGKIRFE' A
#
# COMPACT_ATOMS: atom_id res chain seq x y z
N MET A 1 -4.13 -35.27 -7.81
CA MET A 1 -4.50 -34.61 -6.55
C MET A 1 -4.08 -33.15 -6.66
N GLY A 2 -5.03 -32.23 -6.76
CA GLY A 2 -4.76 -30.79 -6.77
C GLY A 2 -4.79 -30.24 -5.34
N ALA A 3 -4.13 -29.10 -5.12
CA ALA A 3 -4.20 -28.40 -3.84
C ALA A 3 -5.64 -27.90 -3.58
N THR A 4 -6.03 -27.82 -2.31
CA THR A 4 -7.33 -27.23 -1.92
C THR A 4 -7.32 -25.71 -2.03
N TYR A 5 -6.13 -25.09 -1.98
CA TYR A 5 -5.91 -23.66 -2.19
C TYR A 5 -4.91 -23.46 -3.32
N HIS A 6 -5.26 -22.58 -4.25
CA HIS A 6 -4.40 -22.16 -5.34
C HIS A 6 -4.03 -20.70 -5.08
N ALA A 7 -2.75 -20.44 -4.83
CA ALA A 7 -2.27 -19.07 -4.71
C ALA A 7 -2.45 -18.37 -6.06
N TRP A 8 -2.96 -17.14 -6.04
CA TRP A 8 -3.21 -16.38 -7.26
C TRP A 8 -1.92 -15.95 -7.97
N GLY A 9 -0.83 -15.73 -7.22
CA GLY A 9 0.38 -15.10 -7.76
C GLY A 9 0.25 -13.58 -7.74
N HIS A 10 0.64 -12.90 -8.82
CA HIS A 10 0.44 -11.46 -9.00
C HIS A 10 1.02 -10.58 -7.89
N SER A 11 2.18 -10.96 -7.35
CA SER A 11 2.93 -10.07 -6.46
C SER A 11 3.27 -8.79 -7.20
N LEU A 12 2.99 -7.63 -6.61
CA LEU A 12 3.08 -6.35 -7.30
C LEU A 12 3.70 -5.27 -6.42
N ILE A 13 4.36 -4.31 -7.08
CA ILE A 13 4.90 -3.09 -6.48
C ILE A 13 4.11 -1.92 -7.05
N VAL A 14 3.62 -1.06 -6.16
CA VAL A 14 2.79 0.10 -6.51
C VAL A 14 3.41 1.36 -5.92
N ASP A 15 3.45 2.42 -6.70
CA ASP A 15 3.96 3.70 -6.25
C ASP A 15 2.93 4.47 -5.39
N PRO A 16 3.32 5.58 -4.74
CA PRO A 16 2.39 6.36 -3.91
C PRO A 16 1.21 6.99 -4.68
N MET A 17 1.26 7.05 -6.01
CA MET A 17 0.17 7.52 -6.88
C MET A 17 -0.72 6.39 -7.38
N ALA A 18 -0.61 5.19 -6.78
CA ALA A 18 -1.36 4.00 -7.12
C ALA A 18 -1.05 3.43 -8.52
N GLN A 19 0.12 3.77 -9.09
CA GLN A 19 0.58 3.15 -10.33
C GLN A 19 1.24 1.80 -10.02
N VAL A 20 0.78 0.73 -10.69
CA VAL A 20 1.49 -0.56 -10.69
C VAL A 20 2.77 -0.42 -11.51
N VAL A 21 3.93 -0.49 -10.84
CA VAL A 21 5.24 -0.32 -11.49
C VAL A 21 5.85 -1.65 -11.92
N VAL A 22 5.49 -2.73 -11.25
CA VAL A 22 5.76 -4.10 -11.68
C VAL A 22 4.76 -5.05 -11.04
N GLU A 23 4.41 -6.11 -11.75
CA GLU A 23 3.51 -7.19 -11.34
C GLU A 23 4.07 -8.52 -11.85
N ALA A 24 4.09 -9.53 -11.00
CA ALA A 24 4.48 -10.90 -11.35
C ALA A 24 3.30 -11.64 -11.98
N GLU A 25 3.57 -12.82 -12.55
CA GLU A 25 2.52 -13.67 -13.13
C GLU A 25 1.91 -14.65 -12.10
N GLU A 26 0.99 -15.51 -12.56
CA GLU A 26 0.47 -16.65 -11.79
C GLU A 26 1.56 -17.71 -11.49
N LYS A 27 2.57 -17.81 -12.37
CA LYS A 27 3.63 -18.84 -12.31
C LYS A 27 4.86 -18.33 -11.56
N GLU A 28 5.83 -19.22 -11.36
CA GLU A 28 7.12 -18.86 -10.76
C GLU A 28 7.80 -17.74 -11.55
N ASP A 29 8.11 -16.64 -10.87
CA ASP A 29 8.69 -15.45 -11.46
C ASP A 29 9.47 -14.63 -10.40
N ILE A 30 10.39 -13.78 -10.86
CA ILE A 30 11.15 -12.84 -10.05
C ILE A 30 10.97 -11.43 -10.61
N VAL A 31 10.23 -10.60 -9.87
CA VAL A 31 10.09 -9.17 -10.17
C VAL A 31 11.04 -8.34 -9.31
N SER A 32 11.62 -7.29 -9.89
CA SER A 32 12.50 -6.35 -9.19
C SER A 32 12.21 -4.92 -9.63
N TRP A 33 12.34 -3.98 -8.69
CA TRP A 33 12.14 -2.56 -8.94
C TRP A 33 13.00 -1.74 -7.97
N GLU A 34 13.58 -0.64 -8.44
CA GLU A 34 14.33 0.29 -7.61
C GLU A 34 13.40 1.39 -7.09
N LEU A 35 13.30 1.53 -5.77
CA LEU A 35 12.40 2.50 -5.14
C LEU A 35 13.02 3.91 -5.16
N ASP A 36 12.31 4.86 -5.76
CA ASP A 36 12.66 6.28 -5.70
C ASP A 36 11.93 6.98 -4.53
N GLY A 37 12.69 7.39 -3.52
CA GLY A 37 12.16 8.15 -2.38
C GLY A 37 11.58 9.51 -2.76
N GLY A 38 12.01 10.10 -3.88
CA GLY A 38 11.49 11.37 -4.40
C GLY A 38 10.00 11.32 -4.72
N LYS A 39 9.49 10.15 -5.16
CA LYS A 39 8.06 9.94 -5.46
C LYS A 39 7.16 10.08 -4.23
N ILE A 40 7.66 9.74 -3.05
CA ILE A 40 6.93 9.89 -1.80
C ILE A 40 6.74 11.38 -1.49
N GLU A 41 7.81 12.17 -1.61
CA GLU A 41 7.78 13.61 -1.35
C GLU A 41 6.92 14.36 -2.37
N GLU A 42 7.04 14.02 -3.66
CA GLU A 42 6.19 14.56 -4.73
C GLU A 42 4.71 14.32 -4.43
N THR A 43 4.35 13.06 -4.13
CA THR A 43 2.96 12.67 -3.87
C THR A 43 2.38 13.35 -2.64
N ARG A 44 3.14 13.40 -1.54
CA ARG A 44 2.68 14.04 -0.29
C ARG A 44 2.52 15.55 -0.42
N LYS A 45 3.30 16.20 -1.28
CA LYS A 45 3.13 17.63 -1.61
C LYS A 45 1.89 17.85 -2.50
N GLY A 46 1.65 16.98 -3.47
CA GLY A 46 0.48 17.05 -4.34
C GLY A 46 -0.85 16.74 -3.64
N ILE A 47 -0.84 15.76 -2.72
CA ILE A 47 -2.01 15.26 -1.99
C ILE A 47 -1.70 15.27 -0.48
N PRO A 48 -1.80 16.43 0.21
CA PRO A 48 -1.33 16.59 1.60
C PRO A 48 -2.32 16.09 2.65
N ILE A 49 -2.84 14.87 2.49
CA ILE A 49 -3.87 14.29 3.36
C ILE A 49 -3.44 14.12 4.82
N TYR A 50 -2.13 14.07 5.10
CA TYR A 50 -1.60 13.97 6.47
C TYR A 50 -2.00 15.18 7.33
N GLY A 51 -2.06 16.39 6.76
CA GLY A 51 -2.51 17.60 7.47
C GLY A 51 -4.03 17.80 7.45
N GLN A 52 -4.76 16.99 6.69
CA GLN A 52 -6.21 17.13 6.49
C GLN A 52 -7.03 16.10 7.27
N ARG A 53 -6.37 15.26 8.09
CA ARG A 53 -7.05 14.29 8.95
C ARG A 53 -7.90 15.01 10.00
N ARG A 54 -9.16 14.61 10.12
CA ARG A 54 -10.14 15.18 11.05
C ARG A 54 -10.09 14.47 12.40
N PHE A 55 -9.04 14.71 13.17
CA PHE A 55 -8.89 14.11 14.51
C PHE A 55 -9.93 14.58 15.53
N ASP A 56 -10.63 15.68 15.21
CA ASP A 56 -11.80 16.17 15.93
C ASP A 56 -13.07 15.33 15.70
N VAL A 57 -13.14 14.59 14.58
CA VAL A 57 -14.27 13.69 14.24
C VAL A 57 -13.89 12.23 14.47
N TYR A 58 -12.67 11.85 14.08
CA TYR A 58 -12.16 10.49 14.17
C TYR A 58 -10.90 10.48 15.03
N PRO A 59 -10.92 9.89 16.24
CA PRO A 59 -9.75 9.89 17.09
C PRO A 59 -8.59 9.11 16.47
N ASP A 60 -7.35 9.47 16.83
CA ASP A 60 -6.17 8.77 16.32
C ASP A 60 -6.07 7.36 16.93
N VAL A 61 -6.28 6.35 16.08
CA VAL A 61 -6.19 4.93 16.47
C VAL A 61 -4.79 4.51 16.89
N ASN A 62 -3.73 5.23 16.47
CA ASN A 62 -2.37 4.92 16.86
C ASN A 62 -2.09 5.23 18.34
N GLU A 63 -2.90 6.09 18.96
CA GLU A 63 -2.75 6.42 20.38
C GLU A 63 -3.24 5.30 21.32
N GLY A 64 -3.91 4.26 20.78
CA GLY A 64 -4.43 3.14 21.57
C GLY A 64 -5.54 3.49 22.56
N LYS A 65 -6.08 4.72 22.49
CA LYS A 65 -7.12 5.23 23.39
C LYS A 65 -8.54 4.81 22.98
N ILE A 66 -8.70 4.23 21.80
CA ILE A 66 -10.01 3.83 21.26
C ILE A 66 -10.20 2.34 21.46
N ARG A 67 -11.29 1.96 22.15
CA ARG A 67 -11.78 0.58 22.21
C ARG A 67 -13.11 0.54 21.49
N PHE A 68 -13.20 -0.32 20.48
CA PHE A 68 -14.47 -0.66 19.86
C PHE A 68 -15.01 -1.87 20.62
N GLU A 69 -16.13 -1.70 21.31
CA GLU A 69 -16.88 -2.82 21.92
C GLU A 69 -17.48 -3.73 20.85
#